data_AF-A0A556SCJ1-F1
#
_entry.id   AF-A0A556SCJ1-F1
#
_cell.length_a   1.000
_cell.length_b   1.000
_cell.length_c   1.000
_cell.angle_alpha   90.00
_cell.angle_beta   90.00
_cell.angle_gamma   90.00
#
_symmetry.space_group_name_H-M   'P 1'
#
loop_
_entity.id
_entity.type
_entity.pdbx_description
1 polymer ?
#
loop_
_entity_poly.entity_id
_entity_poly.type
_entity_poly.pdbx_seq_one_letter_code
_entity_poly.pdbx_strand_id
1 'polypeptide(L)'
;MLILISYLLLSLALFLFCFFKRWHLFCWLSYSVFLICFLAIIPLPGEDKVKYTAPTQVVFRFDEHRFIQLTGYGCQGRMYYVDDQKQIYYELARHSAKVLTEPFAHMPEDYIFVPLSDYSAIDVSQDGGRSFRTIHIETYEGMGSYQPTYNTIENIIVMNNQFFLKDKNRSIYRSPKPYGTRSAIISATSEKSFEGSIRYMGLRWTDQPQTMPIMPANYTGWQRWQCDPSLKQSITVYNRYAPLIKLQAQLRHLLGVTDEVKHEKETN
;
A
#
# COMPACT_ATOMS: atom_id res chain seq x y z
N MET A 1 48.46 -8.87 0.01
CA MET A 1 47.93 -9.39 1.32
C MET A 1 49.00 -9.79 2.37
N LEU A 2 50.00 -10.60 2.04
CA LEU A 2 51.04 -11.10 2.99
C LEU A 2 51.83 -10.00 3.73
N ILE A 3 52.12 -8.90 3.01
CA ILE A 3 52.85 -7.75 3.54
C ILE A 3 52.09 -7.07 4.69
N LEU A 4 50.77 -6.88 4.53
CA LEU A 4 49.90 -6.28 5.54
C LEU A 4 49.79 -7.15 6.81
N ILE A 5 49.71 -8.47 6.64
CA ILE A 5 49.68 -9.43 7.76
C ILE A 5 51.02 -9.39 8.51
N SER A 6 52.14 -9.30 7.79
CA SER A 6 53.47 -9.15 8.41
C SER A 6 53.56 -7.85 9.22
N TYR A 7 53.13 -6.71 8.68
CA TYR A 7 53.10 -5.43 9.40
C TYR A 7 52.17 -5.46 10.62
N LEU A 8 51.02 -6.12 10.51
CA LEU A 8 50.09 -6.30 11.63
C LEU A 8 50.74 -7.10 12.77
N LEU A 9 51.39 -8.22 12.46
CA LEU A 9 52.08 -9.07 13.45
C LEU A 9 53.27 -8.34 14.09
N LEU A 10 54.04 -7.60 13.28
CA LEU A 10 55.23 -6.89 13.75
C LEU A 10 54.87 -5.69 14.62
N SER A 11 53.83 -4.94 14.27
CA SER A 11 53.29 -3.84 15.09
C SER A 11 52.63 -4.34 16.39
N LEU A 12 52.00 -5.52 16.39
CA LEU A 12 51.49 -6.15 17.60
C LEU A 12 52.61 -6.57 18.54
N ALA A 13 53.68 -7.20 18.02
CA ALA A 13 54.84 -7.61 18.80
C ALA A 13 55.57 -6.40 19.41
N LEU A 14 55.77 -5.33 18.62
CA LEU A 14 56.37 -4.08 19.09
C LEU A 14 55.50 -3.40 20.16
N PHE A 15 54.17 -3.43 20.00
CA PHE A 15 53.24 -2.88 20.99
C PHE A 15 53.38 -3.61 22.33
N LEU A 16 53.34 -4.94 22.32
CA LEU A 16 53.50 -5.77 23.52
C LEU A 16 54.85 -5.51 24.21
N PHE A 17 55.94 -5.49 23.44
CA PHE A 17 57.28 -5.18 23.97
C PHE A 17 57.36 -3.81 24.63
N CYS A 18 56.85 -2.77 23.96
CA CYS A 18 56.83 -1.41 24.52
C CYS A 18 55.94 -1.31 25.77
N PHE A 19 54.83 -2.07 25.80
CA PHE A 19 53.88 -2.09 26.91
C PHE A 19 54.54 -2.65 28.18
N PHE A 20 55.23 -3.80 28.06
CA PHE A 20 56.00 -4.38 29.17
C PHE A 20 57.14 -3.48 29.64
N LYS A 21 57.75 -2.71 28.72
CA LYS A 21 58.84 -1.78 29.02
C LYS A 21 58.37 -0.41 29.53
N ARG A 22 57.05 -0.16 29.65
CA ARG A 22 56.41 1.13 30.01
C ARG A 22 56.81 2.30 29.09
N TRP A 23 57.06 2.03 27.82
CA TRP A 23 57.41 3.06 26.83
C TRP A 23 56.17 3.64 26.17
N HIS A 24 55.44 4.47 26.92
CA HIS A 24 54.10 4.96 26.55
C HIS A 24 54.00 5.59 25.15
N LEU A 25 55.00 6.37 24.72
CA LEU A 25 54.99 7.05 23.43
C LEU A 25 55.12 6.07 22.25
N PHE A 26 56.02 5.09 22.36
CA PHE A 26 56.21 4.05 21.35
C PHE A 26 55.06 3.04 21.33
N CYS A 27 54.43 2.78 22.49
CA CYS A 27 53.19 2.01 22.55
C CYS A 27 52.09 2.63 21.69
N TRP A 28 51.87 3.94 21.82
CA TRP A 28 50.81 4.62 21.07
C TRP A 28 51.05 4.57 19.57
N LEU A 29 52.28 4.87 19.13
CA LEU A 29 52.66 4.78 17.72
C LEU A 29 52.46 3.37 17.15
N SER A 30 52.94 2.35 17.88
CA SER A 30 52.80 0.95 17.46
C SER A 30 51.33 0.51 17.39
N TYR A 31 50.51 0.95 18.34
CA TYR A 31 49.08 0.65 18.38
C TYR A 31 48.30 1.35 17.26
N SER A 32 48.64 2.60 16.94
CA SER A 32 48.04 3.32 15.80
C SER A 32 48.34 2.63 14.48
N VAL A 33 49.58 2.17 14.26
CA VAL A 33 49.96 1.39 13.07
C VAL A 33 49.20 0.06 13.02
N PHE A 34 49.08 -0.62 14.17
CA PHE A 34 48.28 -1.84 14.28
C PHE A 34 46.81 -1.61 13.89
N LEU A 35 46.17 -0.56 14.41
CA LEU A 35 44.77 -0.23 14.08
C LEU A 35 44.57 0.08 12.60
N ILE A 36 45.48 0.83 11.98
CA ILE A 36 45.43 1.13 10.54
C ILE A 36 45.54 -0.14 9.71
N CYS A 37 46.50 -1.01 10.04
CA CYS A 37 46.68 -2.29 9.35
C CYS A 37 45.48 -3.22 9.59
N PHE A 38 44.93 -3.24 10.80
CA PHE A 38 43.75 -4.03 11.15
C PHE A 38 42.55 -3.57 10.30
N LEU A 39 42.20 -2.28 10.33
CA LEU A 39 41.11 -1.71 9.54
C LEU A 39 41.25 -1.95 8.03
N ALA A 40 42.48 -2.02 7.52
CA ALA A 40 42.73 -2.35 6.11
C ALA A 40 42.41 -3.82 5.75
N ILE A 41 42.45 -4.75 6.72
CA ILE A 41 42.38 -6.20 6.49
C ILE A 41 41.06 -6.83 6.98
N ILE A 42 40.35 -6.23 7.94
CA ILE A 42 39.11 -6.82 8.50
C ILE A 42 38.15 -7.20 7.36
N PRO A 43 37.63 -8.45 7.35
CA PRO A 43 36.58 -8.82 6.43
C PRO A 43 35.30 -8.05 6.79
N LEU A 44 34.83 -7.24 5.84
CA LEU A 44 33.53 -6.58 5.95
C LEU A 44 32.54 -7.32 5.05
N PRO A 45 31.31 -7.60 5.51
CA PRO A 45 30.27 -8.07 4.62
C PRO A 45 29.87 -6.94 3.66
N GLY A 46 29.61 -7.23 2.39
CA GLY A 46 29.04 -6.16 1.59
C GLY A 46 28.78 -6.33 0.11
N GLU A 47 27.50 -6.47 -0.22
CA GLU A 47 26.87 -5.95 -1.43
C GLU A 47 25.51 -5.36 -1.04
N ASP A 48 25.04 -4.33 -1.76
CA ASP A 48 23.65 -3.88 -1.63
C ASP A 48 22.72 -5.01 -2.04
N LYS A 49 21.66 -5.23 -1.24
CA LYS A 49 20.71 -6.32 -1.48
C LYS A 49 19.41 -5.78 -2.06
N VAL A 50 18.97 -6.35 -3.17
CA VAL A 50 17.63 -6.08 -3.70
C VAL A 50 16.63 -6.99 -2.98
N LYS A 51 15.68 -6.40 -2.26
CA LYS A 51 14.59 -7.12 -1.58
C LYS A 51 13.26 -6.79 -2.24
N TYR A 52 12.47 -7.81 -2.55
CA TYR A 52 11.10 -7.60 -3.01
C TYR A 52 10.16 -7.36 -1.83
N THR A 53 9.28 -6.39 -1.98
CA THR A 53 8.25 -6.04 -0.99
C THR A 53 6.87 -6.09 -1.63
N ALA A 54 5.83 -6.07 -0.80
CA ALA A 54 4.47 -5.94 -1.30
C ALA A 54 4.37 -4.63 -2.09
N PRO A 55 3.98 -4.69 -3.38
CA PRO A 55 3.90 -3.51 -4.20
C PRO A 55 2.72 -2.62 -3.78
N THR A 56 2.90 -1.31 -3.94
CA THR A 56 1.85 -0.31 -3.74
C THR A 56 1.42 0.25 -5.08
N GLN A 57 0.11 0.27 -5.35
CA GLN A 57 -0.45 0.82 -6.57
C GLN A 57 -1.82 1.49 -6.32
N VAL A 58 -2.14 2.47 -7.15
CA VAL A 58 -3.49 3.06 -7.20
C VAL A 58 -4.40 2.11 -7.96
N VAL A 59 -5.46 1.64 -7.32
CA VAL A 59 -6.38 0.65 -7.89
C VAL A 59 -7.72 1.24 -8.32
N PHE A 60 -8.04 2.44 -7.87
CA PHE A 60 -9.20 3.20 -8.33
C PHE A 60 -8.97 4.71 -8.14
N ARG A 61 -9.43 5.54 -9.07
CA ARG A 61 -9.39 7.01 -8.95
C ARG A 61 -10.80 7.58 -9.00
N PHE A 62 -11.14 8.39 -8.01
CA PHE A 62 -12.37 9.18 -8.00
C PHE A 62 -12.19 10.46 -8.81
N ASP A 63 -11.03 11.10 -8.64
CA ASP A 63 -10.59 12.28 -9.38
C ASP A 63 -9.04 12.40 -9.34
N GLU A 64 -8.52 13.60 -9.55
CA GLU A 64 -7.09 13.90 -9.53
C GLU A 64 -6.44 13.67 -8.15
N HIS A 65 -7.15 13.98 -7.06
CA HIS A 65 -6.60 14.03 -5.71
C HIS A 65 -7.07 12.88 -4.82
N ARG A 66 -8.18 12.22 -5.18
CA ARG A 66 -8.83 11.16 -4.40
C ARG A 66 -8.74 9.81 -5.09
N PHE A 67 -8.20 8.82 -4.39
CA PHE A 67 -7.99 7.49 -4.94
C PHE A 67 -7.98 6.40 -3.88
N ILE A 68 -8.09 5.16 -4.36
CA ILE A 68 -7.87 3.96 -3.55
C ILE A 68 -6.49 3.41 -3.85
N GLN A 69 -5.70 3.22 -2.80
CA GLN A 69 -4.38 2.63 -2.86
C GLN A 69 -4.44 1.21 -2.30
N LEU A 70 -3.79 0.27 -2.98
CA LEU A 70 -3.61 -1.10 -2.52
C LEU A 70 -2.13 -1.40 -2.32
N THR A 71 -1.79 -1.96 -1.16
CA THR A 71 -0.48 -2.55 -0.90
C THR A 71 -0.63 -4.04 -0.67
N GLY A 72 -0.14 -4.86 -1.60
CA GLY A 72 -0.35 -6.31 -1.56
C GLY A 72 0.02 -7.04 -2.84
N TYR A 73 -0.19 -8.35 -2.87
CA TYR A 73 0.18 -9.21 -4.00
C TYR A 73 -1.06 -9.70 -4.74
N GLY A 74 -0.97 -9.85 -6.06
CA GLY A 74 -2.06 -10.43 -6.86
C GLY A 74 -3.39 -9.68 -6.70
N CYS A 75 -3.34 -8.36 -6.57
CA CYS A 75 -4.51 -7.51 -6.37
C CYS A 75 -5.30 -7.78 -5.07
N GLN A 76 -4.63 -8.31 -4.06
CA GLN A 76 -5.16 -8.50 -2.72
C GLN A 76 -4.19 -7.97 -1.66
N GLY A 77 -4.70 -7.28 -0.64
CA GLY A 77 -3.87 -6.81 0.48
C GLY A 77 -4.52 -5.76 1.36
N ARG A 78 -3.70 -4.81 1.81
CA ARG A 78 -4.14 -3.66 2.61
C ARG A 78 -4.65 -2.57 1.67
N MET A 79 -5.77 -1.96 1.99
CA MET A 79 -6.43 -0.98 1.14
C MET A 79 -6.69 0.31 1.89
N TYR A 80 -6.42 1.43 1.22
CA TYR A 80 -6.51 2.76 1.79
C TYR A 80 -7.31 3.67 0.87
N TYR A 81 -8.16 4.50 1.46
CA TYR A 81 -8.66 5.71 0.81
C TYR A 81 -7.66 6.84 1.06
N VAL A 82 -7.32 7.56 0.00
CA VAL A 82 -6.37 8.66 0.04
C VAL A 82 -6.99 9.90 -0.61
N ASP A 83 -6.89 11.04 0.07
CA ASP A 83 -7.15 12.38 -0.47
C ASP A 83 -5.90 13.23 -0.20
N ASP A 84 -5.10 13.44 -1.25
CA ASP A 84 -3.83 14.16 -1.14
C ASP A 84 -4.05 15.66 -0.84
N GLN A 85 -5.15 16.24 -1.31
CA GLN A 85 -5.42 17.66 -1.09
C GLN A 85 -5.81 17.93 0.36
N LYS A 86 -6.61 17.04 0.96
CA LYS A 86 -7.05 17.14 2.37
C LYS A 86 -6.11 16.42 3.34
N GLN A 87 -5.03 15.81 2.85
CA GLN A 87 -4.08 15.01 3.64
C GLN A 87 -4.77 13.89 4.44
N ILE A 88 -5.72 13.21 3.80
CA ILE A 88 -6.46 12.08 4.39
C ILE A 88 -5.81 10.79 3.92
N TYR A 89 -5.52 9.91 4.87
CA TYR A 89 -5.07 8.55 4.62
C TYR A 89 -5.83 7.60 5.55
N TYR A 90 -6.89 6.98 5.03
CA TYR A 90 -7.80 6.14 5.82
C TYR A 90 -7.63 4.66 5.46
N GLU A 91 -7.42 3.82 6.46
CA GLU A 91 -7.34 2.36 6.28
C GLU A 91 -8.75 1.77 6.12
N LEU A 92 -9.11 1.42 4.89
CA LEU A 92 -10.37 0.72 4.60
C LEU A 92 -10.29 -0.75 5.04
N ALA A 93 -9.15 -1.39 4.81
CA ALA A 93 -8.98 -2.80 5.13
C ALA A 93 -7.52 -3.16 5.41
N ARG A 94 -7.32 -4.00 6.44
CA ARG A 94 -5.99 -4.30 6.97
C ARG A 94 -5.17 -5.31 6.17
N HIS A 95 -5.77 -6.35 5.60
CA HIS A 95 -5.00 -7.50 5.08
C HIS A 95 -5.61 -8.22 3.85
N SER A 96 -6.93 -8.19 3.66
CA SER A 96 -7.61 -9.12 2.74
C SER A 96 -8.52 -8.46 1.72
N ALA A 97 -8.39 -7.14 1.51
CA ALA A 97 -9.19 -6.47 0.50
C ALA A 97 -8.78 -6.95 -0.89
N LYS A 98 -9.76 -7.17 -1.75
CA LYS A 98 -9.58 -7.48 -3.17
C LYS A 98 -10.16 -6.35 -4.00
N VAL A 99 -9.55 -6.08 -5.15
CA VAL A 99 -10.08 -5.11 -6.10
C VAL A 99 -11.38 -5.61 -6.73
N LEU A 100 -12.27 -4.69 -7.10
CA LEU A 100 -13.47 -5.00 -7.87
C LEU A 100 -13.12 -5.34 -9.32
N THR A 101 -13.86 -6.24 -9.95
CA THR A 101 -13.65 -6.63 -11.36
C THR A 101 -14.66 -5.99 -12.32
N GLU A 102 -15.83 -5.68 -11.79
CA GLU A 102 -17.00 -5.16 -12.49
C GLU A 102 -16.87 -3.65 -12.75
N PRO A 103 -17.58 -3.11 -13.76
CA PRO A 103 -17.69 -1.67 -13.96
C PRO A 103 -18.17 -0.95 -12.69
N PHE A 104 -17.44 0.10 -12.32
CA PHE A 104 -17.70 0.90 -11.14
C PHE A 104 -17.28 2.34 -11.41
N ALA A 105 -18.22 3.26 -11.33
CA ALA A 105 -17.96 4.69 -11.47
C ALA A 105 -18.54 5.44 -10.28
N HIS A 106 -17.82 6.43 -9.78
CA HIS A 106 -18.20 7.15 -8.56
C HIS A 106 -17.95 8.65 -8.72
N MET A 107 -19.02 9.46 -8.66
CA MET A 107 -18.90 10.92 -8.74
C MET A 107 -18.22 11.44 -7.47
N PRO A 108 -17.16 12.24 -7.61
CA PRO A 108 -16.31 12.58 -6.48
C PRO A 108 -16.98 13.68 -5.61
N GLU A 109 -17.82 13.27 -4.66
CA GLU A 109 -18.58 14.10 -3.71
C GLU A 109 -18.11 13.87 -2.25
N ASP A 110 -18.77 14.48 -1.25
CA ASP A 110 -18.44 14.24 0.17
C ASP A 110 -18.84 12.84 0.64
N TYR A 111 -19.83 12.21 -0.01
CA TYR A 111 -20.20 10.84 0.28
C TYR A 111 -19.39 9.88 -0.59
N ILE A 112 -18.57 9.08 0.08
CA ILE A 112 -17.69 8.12 -0.58
C ILE A 112 -18.23 6.73 -0.29
N PHE A 113 -18.31 5.92 -1.34
CA PHE A 113 -18.84 4.56 -1.28
C PHE A 113 -17.82 3.64 -1.93
N VAL A 114 -17.36 2.65 -1.18
CA VAL A 114 -16.40 1.65 -1.64
C VAL A 114 -17.01 0.28 -1.38
N PRO A 115 -17.56 -0.38 -2.41
CA PRO A 115 -18.09 -1.74 -2.24
C PRO A 115 -16.97 -2.73 -1.90
N LEU A 116 -17.28 -3.71 -1.08
CA LEU A 116 -16.43 -4.89 -0.92
C LEU A 116 -16.48 -5.73 -2.20
N SER A 117 -15.39 -6.46 -2.49
CA SER A 117 -15.25 -7.27 -3.71
C SER A 117 -16.31 -8.35 -3.90
N ASP A 118 -16.92 -8.80 -2.82
CA ASP A 118 -17.96 -9.82 -2.81
C ASP A 118 -19.38 -9.24 -2.79
N TYR A 119 -19.50 -7.91 -2.76
CA TYR A 119 -20.77 -7.18 -2.74
C TYR A 119 -21.65 -7.50 -1.52
N SER A 120 -21.04 -7.98 -0.43
CA SER A 120 -21.72 -8.22 0.85
C SER A 120 -21.97 -6.92 1.63
N ALA A 121 -21.13 -5.91 1.43
CA ALA A 121 -21.19 -4.65 2.13
C ALA A 121 -20.54 -3.51 1.32
N ILE A 122 -20.74 -2.28 1.80
CA ILE A 122 -20.14 -1.05 1.28
C ILE A 122 -19.54 -0.29 2.45
N ASP A 123 -18.30 0.16 2.29
CA ASP A 123 -17.70 1.15 3.17
C ASP A 123 -18.18 2.54 2.74
N VAL A 124 -18.81 3.25 3.68
CA VAL A 124 -19.43 4.56 3.46
C VAL A 124 -18.77 5.61 4.32
N SER A 125 -18.32 6.68 3.69
CA SER A 125 -17.99 7.95 4.35
C SER A 125 -19.05 9.00 4.01
N GLN A 126 -19.37 9.85 4.98
CA GLN A 126 -20.26 11.01 4.81
C GLN A 126 -19.55 12.33 5.11
N ASP A 127 -18.24 12.27 5.40
CA ASP A 127 -17.42 13.38 5.86
C ASP A 127 -16.20 13.60 4.96
N GLY A 128 -16.34 13.26 3.67
CA GLY A 128 -15.28 13.42 2.67
C GLY A 128 -14.07 12.52 2.90
N GLY A 129 -14.27 11.35 3.52
CA GLY A 129 -13.26 10.30 3.70
C GLY A 129 -12.52 10.34 5.03
N ARG A 130 -12.90 11.20 5.96
CA ARG A 130 -12.27 11.29 7.29
C ARG A 130 -12.61 10.09 8.17
N SER A 131 -13.81 9.55 8.01
CA SER A 131 -14.25 8.32 8.65
C SER A 131 -15.07 7.46 7.71
N PHE A 132 -15.00 6.15 7.90
CA PHE A 132 -15.82 5.18 7.16
C PHE A 132 -16.54 4.25 8.13
N ARG A 133 -17.72 3.81 7.72
CA ARG A 133 -18.44 2.68 8.33
C ARG A 133 -18.84 1.68 7.28
N THR A 134 -18.79 0.40 7.62
CA THR A 134 -19.26 -0.67 6.76
C THR A 134 -20.76 -0.86 6.95
N ILE A 135 -21.52 -0.87 5.85
CA ILE A 135 -22.96 -1.13 5.83
C ILE A 135 -23.21 -2.33 4.94
N HIS A 136 -23.93 -3.33 5.44
CA HIS A 136 -24.30 -4.50 4.64
C HIS A 136 -25.22 -4.11 3.48
N ILE A 137 -24.93 -4.65 2.30
CA ILE A 137 -25.82 -4.55 1.15
C ILE A 137 -26.95 -5.54 1.37
N GLU A 138 -28.08 -5.05 1.88
CA GLU A 138 -29.32 -5.79 1.88
C GLU A 138 -30.16 -5.31 0.69
N THR A 139 -30.29 -6.17 -0.33
CA THR A 139 -31.17 -5.89 -1.45
C THR A 139 -32.50 -6.58 -1.30
N TYR A 140 -33.57 -5.92 -1.73
CA TYR A 140 -34.93 -6.47 -1.68
C TYR A 140 -35.57 -6.41 -3.06
N GLU A 141 -36.18 -7.51 -3.50
CA GLU A 141 -37.04 -7.56 -4.68
C GLU A 141 -38.33 -8.34 -4.37
N GLY A 142 -39.49 -7.70 -4.57
CA GLY A 142 -40.79 -8.37 -4.40
C GLY A 142 -41.02 -8.97 -3.00
N MET A 143 -40.56 -8.28 -1.95
CA MET A 143 -40.53 -8.71 -0.53
C MET A 143 -39.52 -9.83 -0.16
N GLY A 144 -38.76 -10.38 -1.11
CA GLY A 144 -37.66 -11.31 -0.83
C GLY A 144 -36.32 -10.61 -0.63
N SER A 145 -35.48 -11.11 0.29
CA SER A 145 -34.08 -10.70 0.38
C SER A 145 -33.29 -11.26 -0.80
N TYR A 146 -32.47 -10.42 -1.41
CA TYR A 146 -31.52 -10.78 -2.45
C TYR A 146 -30.12 -10.33 -2.01
N GLN A 147 -29.11 -11.13 -2.35
CA GLN A 147 -27.72 -10.76 -2.16
C GLN A 147 -27.04 -10.77 -3.54
N PRO A 148 -26.61 -9.60 -4.06
CA PRO A 148 -25.88 -9.57 -5.32
C PRO A 148 -24.51 -10.22 -5.16
N THR A 149 -23.98 -10.76 -6.26
CA THR A 149 -22.65 -11.37 -6.32
C THR A 149 -21.90 -10.87 -7.55
N TYR A 150 -20.59 -11.11 -7.61
CA TYR A 150 -19.76 -10.74 -8.78
C TYR A 150 -20.31 -11.29 -10.11
N ASN A 151 -20.97 -12.46 -10.09
CA ASN A 151 -21.56 -13.05 -11.29
C ASN A 151 -22.82 -12.33 -11.78
N THR A 152 -23.57 -11.69 -10.87
CA THR A 152 -24.88 -11.12 -11.17
C THR A 152 -24.82 -9.62 -11.43
N ILE A 153 -23.80 -8.94 -10.91
CA ILE A 153 -23.64 -7.50 -11.10
C ILE A 153 -23.17 -7.18 -12.53
N GLU A 154 -23.82 -6.20 -13.13
CA GLU A 154 -23.50 -5.66 -14.43
C GLU A 154 -22.73 -4.34 -14.32
N ASN A 155 -23.19 -3.42 -13.46
CA ASN A 155 -22.63 -2.08 -13.33
C ASN A 155 -23.02 -1.45 -11.99
N ILE A 156 -22.11 -0.66 -11.42
CA ILE A 156 -22.35 0.14 -10.22
C ILE A 156 -22.02 1.60 -10.51
N ILE A 157 -22.94 2.49 -10.17
CA ILE A 157 -22.75 3.92 -10.30
C ILE A 157 -23.08 4.59 -8.97
N VAL A 158 -22.22 5.50 -8.55
CA VAL A 158 -22.51 6.40 -7.44
C VAL A 158 -22.55 7.82 -7.99
N MET A 159 -23.67 8.50 -7.75
CA MET A 159 -23.91 9.84 -8.25
C MET A 159 -24.89 10.57 -7.34
N ASN A 160 -24.68 11.86 -7.09
CA ASN A 160 -25.55 12.72 -6.29
C ASN A 160 -25.83 12.14 -4.89
N ASN A 161 -24.79 11.67 -4.19
CA ASN A 161 -24.85 11.00 -2.90
C ASN A 161 -25.76 9.76 -2.85
N GLN A 162 -25.99 9.11 -3.99
CA GLN A 162 -26.83 7.92 -4.14
C GLN A 162 -26.06 6.79 -4.81
N PHE A 163 -26.31 5.56 -4.37
CA PHE A 163 -25.70 4.33 -4.87
C PHE A 163 -26.71 3.62 -5.77
N PHE A 164 -26.27 3.23 -6.96
CA PHE A 164 -27.05 2.48 -7.94
C PHE A 164 -26.31 1.21 -8.33
N LEU A 165 -27.04 0.10 -8.38
CA LEU A 165 -26.53 -1.21 -8.79
C LEU A 165 -27.45 -1.80 -9.84
N LYS A 166 -26.88 -2.12 -11.00
CA LYS A 166 -27.54 -2.86 -12.06
C LYS A 166 -27.15 -4.32 -11.95
N ASP A 167 -28.17 -5.17 -11.84
CA ASP A 167 -28.04 -6.61 -11.93
C ASP A 167 -28.38 -7.08 -13.36
N LYS A 168 -27.63 -8.06 -13.87
CA LYS A 168 -27.78 -8.62 -15.22
C LYS A 168 -29.17 -9.19 -15.48
N ASN A 169 -29.78 -9.80 -14.46
CA ASN A 169 -31.03 -10.55 -14.59
C ASN A 169 -32.21 -9.85 -13.90
N ARG A 170 -31.98 -8.69 -13.27
CA ARG A 170 -32.98 -8.02 -12.44
C ARG A 170 -33.05 -6.51 -12.72
N SER A 171 -33.93 -5.85 -11.97
CA SER A 171 -34.12 -4.41 -12.00
C SER A 171 -32.89 -3.64 -11.50
N ILE A 172 -32.92 -2.32 -11.62
CA ILE A 172 -31.94 -1.44 -10.98
C ILE A 172 -32.28 -1.34 -9.48
N TYR A 173 -31.26 -1.52 -8.66
CA TYR A 173 -31.31 -1.28 -7.23
C TYR A 173 -30.73 0.10 -6.93
N ARG A 174 -31.30 0.80 -5.96
CA ARG A 174 -30.76 2.07 -5.49
C ARG A 174 -30.86 2.21 -3.98
N SER A 175 -29.97 3.01 -3.43
CA SER A 175 -30.06 3.46 -2.05
C SER A 175 -30.95 4.71 -1.92
N PRO A 176 -31.40 5.08 -0.71
CA PRO A 176 -32.04 6.39 -0.49
C PRO A 176 -31.02 7.52 -0.68
N LYS A 177 -31.51 8.71 -1.05
CA LYS A 177 -30.69 9.92 -1.18
C LYS A 177 -30.80 10.81 0.09
N PRO A 178 -29.69 11.25 0.72
CA PRO A 178 -28.33 10.74 0.56
C PRO A 178 -28.16 9.38 1.26
N TYR A 179 -27.28 8.50 0.80
CA TYR A 179 -27.13 7.17 1.42
C TYR A 179 -26.20 7.20 2.63
N GLY A 180 -26.58 6.57 3.76
CA GLY A 180 -25.66 6.44 4.88
C GLY A 180 -26.26 6.08 6.24
N THR A 181 -27.52 6.41 6.48
CA THR A 181 -28.25 5.77 7.57
C THR A 181 -28.46 4.29 7.23
N ARG A 182 -28.44 3.35 8.20
CA ARG A 182 -28.76 1.92 7.99
C ARG A 182 -30.05 1.84 7.16
N SER A 183 -29.93 1.54 5.88
CA SER A 183 -31.05 1.62 4.95
C SER A 183 -30.81 0.64 3.80
N ALA A 184 -31.88 -0.03 3.39
CA ALA A 184 -31.85 -1.02 2.34
C ALA A 184 -31.50 -0.40 0.98
N ILE A 185 -30.94 -1.22 0.08
CA ILE A 185 -30.77 -0.88 -1.33
C ILE A 185 -31.88 -1.63 -2.08
N ILE A 186 -32.92 -0.94 -2.52
CA ILE A 186 -34.15 -1.60 -3.00
C ILE A 186 -34.31 -1.45 -4.50
N SER A 187 -35.02 -2.39 -5.11
CA SER A 187 -35.49 -2.28 -6.48
C SER A 187 -36.72 -1.37 -6.57
N ALA A 188 -36.98 -0.90 -7.79
CA ALA A 188 -38.24 -0.32 -8.24
C ALA A 188 -39.50 -1.05 -7.72
N THR A 189 -39.49 -2.38 -7.84
CA THR A 189 -40.63 -3.24 -7.49
C THR A 189 -40.84 -3.31 -5.98
N SER A 190 -39.76 -3.28 -5.21
CA SER A 190 -39.82 -3.25 -3.74
C SER A 190 -40.25 -1.90 -3.19
N GLU A 191 -39.93 -0.80 -3.86
CA GLU A 191 -40.30 0.56 -3.40
C GLU A 191 -41.79 0.66 -3.05
N LYS A 192 -42.68 0.22 -3.94
CA LYS A 192 -44.13 0.17 -3.70
C LYS A 192 -44.51 -0.67 -2.48
N SER A 193 -43.82 -1.78 -2.25
CA SER A 193 -44.05 -2.63 -1.08
C SER A 193 -43.55 -1.99 0.22
N PHE A 194 -42.58 -1.08 0.13
CA PHE A 194 -42.06 -0.34 1.27
C PHE A 194 -42.85 0.94 1.56
N GLU A 195 -43.62 1.51 0.62
CA GLU A 195 -44.39 2.77 0.81
C GLU A 195 -45.18 2.85 2.12
N GLY A 196 -45.77 1.74 2.59
CA GLY A 196 -46.52 1.68 3.84
C GLY A 196 -45.69 1.41 5.12
N SER A 197 -44.37 1.27 5.02
CA SER A 197 -43.47 0.94 6.12
C SER A 197 -42.91 2.20 6.78
N ILE A 198 -42.78 2.20 8.11
CA ILE A 198 -42.03 3.25 8.85
C ILE A 198 -40.55 3.34 8.42
N ARG A 199 -40.02 2.29 7.76
CA ARG A 199 -38.65 2.25 7.21
C ARG A 199 -38.55 3.03 5.89
N TYR A 200 -39.67 3.32 5.25
CA TYR A 200 -39.76 4.08 4.02
C TYR A 200 -39.75 5.57 4.34
N MET A 201 -38.53 6.12 4.35
CA MET A 201 -38.28 7.54 4.54
C MET A 201 -38.62 8.33 3.26
N GLY A 202 -39.90 8.30 2.85
CA GLY A 202 -40.43 8.48 1.50
C GLY A 202 -39.77 9.53 0.59
N LEU A 203 -39.49 10.74 1.08
CA LEU A 203 -38.86 11.81 0.27
C LEU A 203 -37.43 11.46 -0.20
N ARG A 204 -36.80 10.44 0.37
CA ARG A 204 -35.46 9.99 -0.03
C ARG A 204 -35.48 9.04 -1.22
N TRP A 205 -36.69 8.67 -1.66
CA TRP A 205 -36.97 7.77 -2.77
C TRP A 205 -37.70 8.48 -3.92
N THR A 206 -38.08 9.75 -3.80
CA THR A 206 -38.58 10.51 -4.96
C THR A 206 -37.53 10.51 -6.08
N ASP A 207 -37.97 10.51 -7.34
CA ASP A 207 -37.13 10.39 -8.54
C ASP A 207 -36.58 8.99 -8.80
N GLN A 208 -37.46 8.06 -9.16
CA GLN A 208 -37.09 6.71 -9.57
C GLN A 208 -36.52 6.72 -11.00
N PRO A 209 -35.21 6.48 -11.19
CA PRO A 209 -34.65 6.44 -12.53
C PRO A 209 -35.08 5.14 -13.22
N GLN A 210 -35.57 5.26 -14.47
CA GLN A 210 -35.94 4.12 -15.30
C GLN A 210 -34.72 3.40 -15.88
N THR A 211 -33.58 4.09 -15.92
CA THR A 211 -32.31 3.61 -16.46
C THR A 211 -31.18 3.92 -15.50
N MET A 212 -30.04 3.25 -15.65
CA MET A 212 -28.85 3.62 -14.87
C MET A 212 -28.47 5.08 -15.19
N PRO A 213 -28.06 5.87 -14.19
CA PRO A 213 -27.53 7.20 -14.44
C PRO A 213 -26.31 7.12 -15.35
N ILE A 214 -26.09 8.15 -16.18
CA ILE A 214 -24.97 8.21 -17.11
C ILE A 214 -23.97 9.23 -16.56
N MET A 215 -22.70 8.84 -16.43
CA MET A 215 -21.65 9.77 -15.98
C MET A 215 -21.57 10.98 -16.92
N PRO A 216 -21.43 12.20 -16.39
CA PRO A 216 -21.37 13.40 -17.21
C PRO A 216 -20.11 13.39 -18.07
N ALA A 217 -20.13 14.11 -19.19
CA ALA A 217 -19.03 14.13 -20.16
C ALA A 217 -17.70 14.64 -19.59
N ASN A 218 -17.73 15.44 -18.53
CA ASN A 218 -16.55 15.96 -17.83
C ASN A 218 -16.10 15.07 -16.66
N TYR A 219 -16.64 13.86 -16.49
CA TYR A 219 -16.21 12.92 -15.47
C TYR A 219 -14.75 12.47 -15.72
N THR A 220 -13.88 12.72 -14.75
CA THR A 220 -12.44 12.44 -14.84
C THR A 220 -12.00 11.19 -14.06
N GLY A 221 -12.88 10.66 -13.21
CA GLY A 221 -12.62 9.45 -12.44
C GLY A 221 -12.57 8.20 -13.31
N TRP A 222 -12.13 7.09 -12.73
CA TRP A 222 -12.12 5.80 -13.41
C TRP A 222 -13.54 5.21 -13.42
N GLN A 223 -13.86 4.48 -14.49
CA GLN A 223 -15.12 3.74 -14.63
C GLN A 223 -14.98 2.25 -14.27
N ARG A 224 -13.78 1.85 -13.85
CA ARG A 224 -13.49 0.54 -13.33
C ARG A 224 -12.23 0.58 -12.49
N TRP A 225 -12.11 -0.40 -11.60
CA TRP A 225 -10.87 -0.64 -10.88
C TRP A 225 -9.82 -1.18 -11.85
N GLN A 226 -8.57 -0.83 -11.58
CA GLN A 226 -7.41 -1.30 -12.35
C GLN A 226 -6.42 -1.89 -11.38
N CYS A 227 -5.81 -3.00 -11.73
CA CYS A 227 -4.75 -3.55 -10.92
C CYS A 227 -3.83 -4.41 -11.78
N ASP A 228 -2.53 -4.25 -11.59
CA ASP A 228 -1.52 -5.14 -12.13
C ASP A 228 -1.21 -6.23 -11.09
N PRO A 229 -1.68 -7.48 -11.29
CA PRO A 229 -1.41 -8.59 -10.38
C PRO A 229 0.04 -9.05 -10.43
N SER A 230 0.78 -8.69 -11.49
CA SER A 230 2.18 -9.06 -11.71
C SER A 230 3.17 -8.01 -11.22
N LEU A 231 2.68 -6.90 -10.67
CA LEU A 231 3.50 -5.79 -10.19
C LEU A 231 4.54 -6.28 -9.18
N LYS A 232 5.80 -5.95 -9.43
CA LYS A 232 6.91 -6.24 -8.53
C LYS A 232 7.51 -4.92 -8.06
N GLN A 233 7.63 -4.77 -6.76
CA GLN A 233 8.33 -3.64 -6.16
C GLN A 233 9.57 -4.15 -5.45
N SER A 234 10.72 -3.61 -5.82
CA SER A 234 11.99 -3.89 -5.16
C SER A 234 12.43 -2.66 -4.36
N ILE A 235 13.07 -2.92 -3.23
CA ILE A 235 13.79 -1.92 -2.45
C ILE A 235 15.27 -2.33 -2.41
N THR A 236 16.14 -1.33 -2.54
CA THR A 236 17.57 -1.51 -2.28
C THR A 236 17.79 -1.42 -0.78
N VAL A 237 18.20 -2.53 -0.17
CA VAL A 237 18.69 -2.56 1.20
C VAL A 237 20.18 -2.26 1.15
N TYR A 238 20.51 -0.99 1.41
CA TYR A 238 21.89 -0.52 1.41
C TYR A 238 22.72 -1.24 2.47
N ASN A 239 23.94 -1.62 2.10
CA ASN A 239 24.87 -2.21 3.05
C ASN A 239 25.24 -1.20 4.14
N ARG A 240 25.00 -1.56 5.41
CA ARG A 240 25.38 -0.76 6.57
C ARG A 240 26.89 -0.46 6.64
N TYR A 241 27.72 -1.35 6.11
CA TYR A 241 29.17 -1.21 6.11
C TYR A 241 29.72 -0.44 4.91
N ALA A 242 28.88 0.06 4.00
CA ALA A 242 29.34 0.81 2.81
C ALA A 242 30.30 1.98 3.15
N PRO A 243 30.09 2.79 4.21
CA PRO A 243 31.06 3.81 4.60
C PRO A 243 32.41 3.23 5.05
N LEU A 244 32.38 2.10 5.76
CA LEU A 244 33.58 1.45 6.29
C LEU A 244 34.36 0.74 5.16
N ILE A 245 33.65 0.17 4.19
CA ILE A 245 34.24 -0.40 2.96
C ILE A 245 34.95 0.70 2.15
N LYS A 246 34.32 1.87 2.01
CA LYS A 246 34.94 3.03 1.36
C LYS A 246 36.22 3.47 2.09
N LEU A 247 36.19 3.54 3.42
CA LEU A 247 37.35 3.87 4.24
C LEU A 247 38.46 2.81 4.09
N GLN A 248 38.11 1.52 4.11
CA GLN A 248 39.04 0.41 3.92
C GLN A 248 39.75 0.50 2.56
N ALA A 249 39.01 0.79 1.49
CA ALA A 249 39.58 0.99 0.16
C ALA A 249 40.59 2.15 0.13
N GLN A 250 40.26 3.27 0.77
CA GLN A 250 41.18 4.42 0.89
C GLN A 250 42.45 4.07 1.68
N LEU A 251 42.32 3.37 2.80
CA LEU A 251 43.46 2.94 3.62
C LEU A 251 44.36 1.96 2.86
N ARG A 252 43.79 1.01 2.12
CA ARG A 252 44.56 0.06 1.31
C ARG A 252 45.31 0.75 0.18
N HIS A 253 44.68 1.73 -0.48
CA HIS A 253 45.35 2.56 -1.49
C HIS A 253 46.54 3.33 -0.89
N LEU A 254 46.36 3.95 0.29
CA LEU A 254 47.45 4.64 1.00
C LEU A 254 48.60 3.70 1.39
N LEU A 255 48.30 2.45 1.71
CA LEU A 255 49.28 1.42 2.07
C LEU A 255 49.89 0.71 0.85
N GLY A 256 49.59 1.16 -0.38
CA GLY A 256 50.13 0.58 -1.61
C GLY A 256 49.59 -0.82 -1.94
N VAL A 257 48.42 -1.19 -1.40
CA VAL A 257 47.79 -2.49 -1.64
C VAL A 257 46.68 -2.33 -2.67
N THR A 258 46.91 -2.86 -3.87
CA THR A 258 45.99 -2.77 -5.01
C THR A 258 45.09 -4.01 -5.18
N ASP A 259 45.28 -5.06 -4.37
CA ASP A 259 44.44 -6.26 -4.41
C ASP A 259 42.99 -5.92 -4.05
N GLU A 260 42.04 -6.27 -4.92
CA GLU A 260 40.61 -6.13 -4.66
C GLU A 260 40.20 -6.88 -3.38
N VAL A 261 39.40 -6.21 -2.53
CA VAL A 261 38.86 -6.82 -1.33
C VAL A 261 37.67 -7.69 -1.71
N LYS A 262 37.82 -9.01 -1.60
CA LYS A 262 36.66 -9.91 -1.64
C LYS A 262 35.91 -9.77 -0.33
N HIS A 263 34.85 -8.99 -0.36
CA HIS A 263 33.88 -8.92 0.73
C HIS A 263 33.07 -10.22 0.75
N GLU A 264 32.92 -10.78 1.94
CA GLU A 264 32.15 -12.00 2.11
C GLU A 264 30.67 -11.69 1.82
N LYS A 265 30.02 -12.55 1.04
CA LYS A 265 28.57 -12.46 0.88
C LYS A 265 27.95 -12.87 2.20
N GLU A 266 27.13 -11.98 2.78
CA GLU A 266 26.27 -12.36 3.90
C GLU A 266 25.41 -13.55 3.47
N THR A 267 25.72 -14.72 4.01
CA THR A 267 24.87 -15.90 3.93
C THR A 267 23.58 -15.61 4.70
N ASN A 268 22.44 -15.68 4.01
CA ASN A 268 21.11 -15.55 4.61
C ASN A 268 20.82 -16.65 5.62
#